data_AF-A0A7K2C0U9-F1
#
_entry.id   AF-A0A7K2C0U9-F1
#
_cell.length_a   1.000
_cell.length_b   1.000
_cell.length_c   1.000
_cell.angle_alpha   90.00
_cell.angle_beta   90.00
_cell.angle_gamma   90.00
#
_symmetry.space_group_name_H-M   'P 1'
#
loop_
_entity.id
_entity.type
_entity.pdbx_description
1 polymer ?
#
loop_
_entity_poly.entity_id
_entity_poly.type
_entity_poly.pdbx_seq_one_letter_code
_entity_poly.pdbx_strand_id
1 'polypeptide(L)'
;MQTLHLEDNALTGPIPPEFGNLEQLQYLYLDNNTLTGLIPPELGNLAQVRILELWRNSLTGPIPPELGNLPQLVNLMLSNNSLTESIPPELGKLTQLEWLHLQDNSLTGTIPSELGNLAHLTQLNMSSNSLAGPIPPELGNLTQLQELRLQSNTLTGALPRSLMQLHSLRTLHFGGQQLCAPRDNEFQTWLRSIPDVDGPTCAGIQFAGTIADQSFPRAQQIAPLVLPEAAGGVAPINYTLTPTMPAGLSFDASARTISGTPTEVTAAPVPYTYVATDASGSTDSLQFNIEVFSPVAVEDETVPESFAVHGNYPNPFRQSTRIVFDLPWPARVTVEVIDVTGRRVLAIPPEDLTAGWEQDIELRGGPLPSGFYLYRLVATSPEGHSTHVSPIMRIR
;
A
#
# COMPACT_ATOMS: atom_id res chain seq x y z
N MET A 1 -0.98 -48.31 -36.85
CA MET A 1 0.39 -47.82 -36.58
C MET A 1 0.37 -47.19 -35.21
N GLN A 2 1.26 -47.58 -34.29
CA GLN A 2 1.29 -47.06 -32.91
C GLN A 2 2.29 -45.94 -32.70
N THR A 3 3.35 -45.92 -33.50
CA THR A 3 4.40 -44.90 -33.41
C THR A 3 4.74 -44.41 -34.81
N LEU A 4 4.90 -43.10 -34.96
CA LEU A 4 5.40 -42.45 -36.16
C LEU A 4 6.63 -41.62 -35.78
N HIS A 5 7.79 -42.04 -36.28
CA HIS A 5 9.07 -41.35 -36.12
C HIS A 5 9.38 -40.56 -37.39
N LEU A 6 9.42 -39.25 -37.27
CA LEU A 6 9.75 -38.30 -38.34
C LEU A 6 10.67 -37.17 -37.83
N GLU A 7 11.11 -37.26 -36.58
CA GLU A 7 12.02 -36.33 -35.91
C GLU A 7 13.41 -36.29 -36.54
N ASP A 8 14.17 -35.21 -36.29
CA ASP A 8 15.56 -35.05 -36.75
C ASP A 8 15.74 -35.17 -38.27
N ASN A 9 14.86 -34.52 -39.04
CA ASN A 9 14.89 -34.53 -40.50
C ASN A 9 14.85 -33.10 -41.07
N ALA A 10 14.77 -33.00 -42.40
CA ALA A 10 14.56 -31.74 -43.12
C ALA A 10 13.17 -31.69 -43.77
N LEU A 11 12.15 -32.26 -43.10
CA LEU A 11 10.77 -32.23 -43.61
C LEU A 11 10.28 -30.79 -43.68
N THR A 12 9.55 -30.47 -44.74
CA THR A 12 9.04 -29.13 -45.07
C THR A 12 7.55 -29.21 -45.35
N GLY A 13 6.91 -28.04 -45.37
CA GLY A 13 5.47 -27.94 -45.64
C GLY A 13 4.63 -28.19 -44.38
N PRO A 14 3.30 -28.20 -44.55
CA PRO A 14 2.38 -28.35 -43.43
C PRO A 14 2.30 -29.77 -42.89
N ILE A 15 1.94 -29.90 -41.62
CA ILE A 15 1.53 -31.18 -41.04
C ILE A 15 0.23 -31.60 -41.73
N PRO A 16 0.15 -32.82 -42.31
CA PRO A 16 -1.06 -33.28 -42.97
C PRO A 16 -2.21 -33.48 -41.97
N PRO A 17 -3.42 -32.92 -42.21
CA PRO A 17 -4.58 -33.16 -41.36
C PRO A 17 -4.98 -34.65 -41.32
N GLU A 18 -4.63 -35.42 -42.35
CA GLU A 18 -4.88 -36.86 -42.42
C GLU A 18 -4.17 -37.66 -41.32
N PHE A 19 -3.17 -37.08 -40.64
CA PHE A 19 -2.57 -37.68 -39.44
C PHE A 19 -3.62 -37.90 -38.35
N GLY A 20 -4.68 -37.08 -38.29
CA GLY A 20 -5.81 -37.28 -37.39
C GLY A 20 -6.58 -38.60 -37.60
N ASN A 21 -6.41 -39.27 -38.75
CA ASN A 21 -7.04 -40.55 -39.05
C ASN A 21 -6.26 -41.76 -38.49
N LEU A 22 -5.12 -41.54 -37.84
CA LEU A 22 -4.28 -42.59 -37.29
C LEU A 22 -4.78 -43.02 -35.89
N GLU A 23 -5.97 -43.61 -35.82
CA GLU A 23 -6.70 -43.91 -34.58
C GLU A 23 -5.94 -44.74 -33.52
N GLN A 24 -4.92 -45.49 -33.94
CA GLN A 24 -4.10 -46.35 -33.07
C GLN A 24 -2.77 -45.71 -32.66
N LEU A 25 -2.51 -44.47 -33.07
CA LEU A 25 -1.25 -43.77 -32.82
C LEU A 25 -1.14 -43.37 -31.34
N GLN A 26 -0.03 -43.74 -30.73
CA GLN A 26 0.32 -43.44 -29.35
C GLN A 26 1.47 -42.44 -29.25
N TYR A 27 2.36 -42.42 -30.25
CA TYR A 27 3.57 -41.62 -30.25
C TYR A 27 3.73 -40.95 -31.61
N LEU A 28 3.73 -39.62 -31.63
CA LEU A 28 3.95 -38.81 -32.83
C LEU A 28 5.13 -37.88 -32.59
N TYR A 29 6.25 -38.18 -33.24
CA TYR A 29 7.48 -37.39 -33.21
C TYR A 29 7.67 -36.69 -34.55
N LEU A 30 7.58 -35.37 -34.56
CA LEU A 30 7.75 -34.49 -35.71
C LEU A 30 8.76 -33.36 -35.43
N ASP A 31 9.42 -33.43 -34.28
CA ASP A 31 10.31 -32.40 -33.79
C ASP A 31 11.62 -32.30 -34.59
N ASN A 32 12.30 -31.17 -34.41
CA ASN A 32 13.57 -30.87 -35.09
C ASN A 32 13.51 -31.04 -36.62
N ASN A 33 12.57 -30.33 -37.24
CA ASN A 33 12.34 -30.28 -38.68
C ASN A 33 12.14 -28.83 -39.16
N THR A 34 11.69 -28.65 -40.41
CA THR A 34 11.36 -27.33 -40.99
C THR A 34 9.89 -27.24 -41.41
N LEU A 35 9.01 -27.93 -40.67
CA LEU A 35 7.57 -27.92 -40.93
C LEU A 35 7.00 -26.50 -40.74
N THR A 36 6.05 -26.13 -41.58
CA THR A 36 5.46 -24.78 -41.62
C THR A 36 3.94 -24.84 -41.51
N GLY A 37 3.28 -23.68 -41.41
CA GLY A 37 1.81 -23.62 -41.37
C GLY A 37 1.25 -23.98 -40.00
N LEU A 38 -0.05 -24.24 -39.96
CA LEU A 38 -0.81 -24.44 -38.72
C LEU A 38 -0.62 -25.86 -38.16
N ILE A 39 -0.81 -26.00 -36.85
CA ILE A 39 -1.11 -27.31 -36.26
C ILE A 39 -2.54 -27.70 -36.67
N PRO A 40 -2.77 -28.84 -37.36
CA PRO A 40 -4.11 -29.22 -37.78
C PRO A 40 -4.99 -29.57 -36.57
N PRO A 41 -6.22 -29.00 -36.46
CA PRO A 41 -7.16 -29.36 -35.40
C PRO A 41 -7.53 -30.85 -35.42
N GLU A 42 -7.42 -31.52 -36.56
CA GLU A 42 -7.65 -32.96 -36.73
C GLU A 42 -6.72 -33.82 -35.88
N LEU A 43 -5.56 -33.31 -35.45
CA LEU A 43 -4.71 -34.02 -34.49
C LEU A 43 -5.42 -34.26 -33.15
N GLY A 44 -6.45 -33.47 -32.82
CA GLY A 44 -7.34 -33.69 -31.68
C GLY A 44 -8.17 -34.98 -31.75
N ASN A 45 -8.21 -35.66 -32.91
CA ASN A 45 -8.92 -36.94 -33.08
C ASN A 45 -8.08 -38.15 -32.63
N LEU A 46 -6.80 -37.96 -32.31
CA LEU A 46 -5.87 -39.04 -31.94
C LEU A 46 -6.11 -39.57 -30.52
N ALA A 47 -7.24 -40.25 -30.29
CA ALA A 47 -7.72 -40.63 -28.96
C ALA A 47 -6.73 -41.49 -28.12
N GLN A 48 -5.77 -42.16 -28.75
CA GLN A 48 -4.78 -43.01 -28.10
C GLN A 48 -3.40 -42.34 -27.90
N VAL A 49 -3.22 -41.10 -28.38
CA VAL A 49 -1.91 -40.43 -28.34
C VAL A 49 -1.51 -40.11 -26.91
N ARG A 50 -0.26 -40.43 -26.59
CA ARG A 50 0.38 -40.21 -25.29
C ARG A 50 1.49 -39.19 -25.39
N ILE A 51 2.20 -39.15 -26.51
CA ILE A 51 3.30 -38.22 -26.75
C ILE A 51 3.07 -37.54 -28.10
N LEU A 52 3.02 -36.20 -28.07
CA LEU A 52 2.94 -35.34 -29.23
C LEU A 52 4.09 -34.33 -29.19
N GLU A 53 5.11 -34.57 -30.03
CA GLU A 53 6.29 -33.73 -30.12
C GLU A 53 6.37 -33.00 -31.46
N LEU A 54 6.17 -31.68 -31.42
CA LEU A 54 6.17 -30.79 -32.58
C LEU A 54 7.21 -29.66 -32.45
N TRP A 55 8.05 -29.72 -31.42
CA TRP A 55 9.00 -28.67 -31.05
C TRP A 55 10.12 -28.50 -32.09
N ARG A 56 10.80 -27.35 -32.12
CA ARG A 56 11.83 -27.01 -33.12
C ARG A 56 11.35 -27.19 -34.57
N ASN A 57 10.32 -26.45 -34.94
CA ASN A 57 9.82 -26.32 -36.31
C ASN A 57 9.55 -24.83 -36.62
N SER A 58 8.85 -24.55 -37.72
CA SER A 58 8.40 -23.21 -38.10
C SER A 58 6.87 -23.13 -38.16
N LEU A 59 6.19 -23.83 -37.24
CA LEU A 59 4.72 -23.84 -37.15
C LEU A 59 4.21 -22.49 -36.67
N THR A 60 3.07 -22.05 -37.21
CA THR A 60 2.48 -20.73 -37.00
C THR A 60 1.02 -20.83 -36.57
N GLY A 61 0.42 -19.69 -36.20
CA GLY A 61 -1.01 -19.61 -35.84
C GLY A 61 -1.30 -20.13 -34.43
N PRO A 62 -2.58 -20.28 -34.07
CA PRO A 62 -2.99 -20.67 -32.72
C PRO A 62 -2.69 -22.14 -32.41
N ILE A 63 -2.57 -22.45 -31.12
CA ILE A 63 -2.68 -23.83 -30.64
C ILE A 63 -4.16 -24.24 -30.78
N PRO A 64 -4.49 -25.35 -31.50
CA PRO A 64 -5.88 -25.76 -31.65
C PRO A 64 -6.50 -26.20 -30.31
N PRO A 65 -7.68 -25.67 -29.93
CA PRO A 65 -8.38 -26.12 -28.72
C PRO A 65 -8.75 -27.61 -28.76
N GLU A 66 -8.85 -28.20 -29.95
CA GLU A 66 -9.11 -29.63 -30.17
C GLU A 66 -8.02 -30.52 -29.57
N LEU A 67 -6.80 -30.03 -29.38
CA LEU A 67 -5.75 -30.78 -28.67
C LEU A 67 -6.15 -31.09 -27.22
N GLY A 68 -7.09 -30.34 -26.63
CA GLY A 68 -7.68 -30.65 -25.33
C GLY A 68 -8.57 -31.91 -25.32
N ASN A 69 -8.86 -32.51 -26.48
CA ASN A 69 -9.66 -33.74 -26.61
C ASN A 69 -8.80 -35.02 -26.61
N LEU A 70 -7.55 -34.96 -26.16
CA LEU A 70 -6.61 -36.09 -26.16
C LEU A 70 -6.51 -36.71 -24.74
N PRO A 71 -7.40 -37.66 -24.38
CA PRO A 71 -7.58 -38.08 -22.99
C PRO A 71 -6.40 -38.85 -22.38
N GLN A 72 -5.47 -39.34 -23.22
CA GLN A 72 -4.31 -40.13 -22.81
C GLN A 72 -2.99 -39.37 -22.92
N LEU A 73 -3.03 -38.08 -23.29
CA LEU A 73 -1.82 -37.30 -23.54
C LEU A 73 -1.04 -37.07 -22.24
N VAL A 74 0.23 -37.44 -22.28
CA VAL A 74 1.20 -37.33 -21.18
C VAL A 74 2.19 -36.21 -21.47
N ASN A 75 2.67 -36.11 -22.73
CA ASN A 75 3.65 -35.11 -23.14
C ASN A 75 3.14 -34.29 -24.32
N LEU A 76 3.10 -32.97 -24.15
CA LEU A 76 2.82 -32.01 -25.22
C LEU A 76 3.99 -31.03 -25.35
N MET A 77 4.77 -31.20 -26.42
CA MET A 77 5.97 -30.39 -26.70
C MET A 77 5.75 -29.54 -27.95
N LEU A 78 5.50 -28.24 -27.77
CA LEU A 78 5.24 -27.27 -28.85
C LEU A 78 6.30 -26.15 -28.90
N SER A 79 7.36 -26.25 -28.12
CA SER A 79 8.35 -25.19 -27.96
C SER A 79 9.14 -24.89 -29.24
N ASN A 80 9.76 -23.71 -29.32
CA ASN A 80 10.62 -23.31 -30.44
C ASN A 80 9.89 -23.38 -31.79
N ASN A 81 8.77 -22.68 -31.87
CA ASN A 81 7.96 -22.47 -33.08
C ASN A 81 7.60 -20.98 -33.20
N SER A 82 6.64 -20.64 -34.05
CA SER A 82 6.08 -19.28 -34.20
C SER A 82 4.58 -19.26 -33.89
N LEU A 83 4.15 -20.04 -32.90
CA LEU A 83 2.74 -20.13 -32.48
C LEU A 83 2.29 -18.80 -31.88
N THR A 84 1.05 -18.40 -32.15
CA THR A 84 0.47 -17.10 -31.77
C THR A 84 -0.84 -17.28 -31.00
N GLU A 85 -1.48 -16.17 -30.64
CA GLU A 85 -2.74 -16.14 -29.89
C GLU A 85 -2.63 -16.72 -28.48
N SER A 86 -3.76 -16.87 -27.79
CA SER A 86 -3.82 -17.34 -26.41
C SER A 86 -3.64 -18.84 -26.29
N ILE A 87 -3.12 -19.27 -25.14
CA ILE A 87 -3.16 -20.67 -24.73
C ILE A 87 -4.63 -21.09 -24.58
N PRO A 88 -5.11 -22.16 -25.25
CA PRO A 88 -6.49 -22.60 -25.13
C PRO A 88 -6.79 -23.13 -23.72
N PRO A 89 -7.87 -22.68 -23.05
CA PRO A 89 -8.29 -23.22 -21.76
C PRO A 89 -8.64 -24.71 -21.83
N GLU A 90 -9.01 -25.23 -23.01
CA GLU A 90 -9.29 -26.65 -23.25
C GLU A 90 -8.11 -27.57 -22.93
N LEU A 91 -6.86 -27.07 -22.97
CA LEU A 91 -5.70 -27.85 -22.54
C LEU A 91 -5.80 -28.28 -21.08
N GLY A 92 -6.56 -27.55 -20.25
CA GLY A 92 -6.87 -27.94 -18.86
C GLY A 92 -7.69 -29.23 -18.73
N LYS A 93 -8.21 -29.80 -19.82
CA LYS A 93 -8.91 -31.10 -19.81
C LYS A 93 -7.95 -32.31 -19.83
N LEU A 94 -6.67 -32.08 -20.11
CA LEU A 94 -5.67 -33.13 -20.29
C LEU A 94 -5.17 -33.69 -18.96
N THR A 95 -6.06 -34.33 -18.19
CA THR A 95 -5.78 -34.74 -16.80
C THR A 95 -4.62 -35.74 -16.63
N GLN A 96 -4.13 -36.39 -17.70
CA GLN A 96 -2.97 -37.27 -17.67
C GLN A 96 -1.64 -36.56 -18.01
N LEU A 97 -1.68 -35.26 -18.32
CA LEU A 97 -0.52 -34.52 -18.81
C LEU A 97 0.51 -34.36 -17.70
N GLU A 98 1.75 -34.76 -17.99
CA GLU A 98 2.91 -34.60 -17.12
C GLU A 98 3.78 -33.44 -17.59
N TRP A 99 3.98 -33.28 -18.90
CA TRP A 99 4.84 -32.24 -19.50
C TRP A 99 4.08 -31.35 -20.47
N LEU A 100 4.09 -30.05 -20.21
CA LEU A 100 3.58 -29.01 -21.10
C LEU A 100 4.67 -27.97 -21.38
N HIS A 101 5.23 -28.01 -22.58
CA HIS A 101 6.31 -27.10 -23.00
C HIS A 101 5.85 -26.26 -24.18
N LEU A 102 5.74 -24.96 -23.95
CA LEU A 102 5.26 -23.94 -24.88
C LEU A 102 6.29 -22.83 -25.12
N GLN A 103 7.48 -22.94 -24.55
CA GLN A 103 8.49 -21.88 -24.57
C GLN A 103 8.98 -21.53 -25.98
N ASP A 104 9.52 -20.32 -26.13
CA ASP A 104 10.07 -19.81 -27.39
C ASP A 104 9.03 -19.84 -28.53
N ASN A 105 7.91 -19.16 -28.31
CA ASN A 105 6.83 -18.92 -29.26
C ASN A 105 6.41 -17.43 -29.21
N SER A 106 5.29 -17.07 -29.84
CA SER A 106 4.69 -15.73 -29.82
C SER A 106 3.28 -15.74 -29.21
N LEU A 107 3.04 -16.61 -28.22
CA LEU A 107 1.74 -16.72 -27.55
C LEU A 107 1.43 -15.45 -26.75
N THR A 108 0.17 -15.04 -26.73
CA THR A 108 -0.33 -13.81 -26.09
C THR A 108 -1.47 -14.11 -25.11
N GLY A 109 -2.11 -13.09 -24.56
CA GLY A 109 -3.22 -13.26 -23.62
C GLY A 109 -2.77 -13.71 -22.23
N THR A 110 -3.71 -14.17 -21.42
CA THR A 110 -3.47 -14.60 -20.04
C THR A 110 -3.19 -16.09 -19.95
N ILE A 111 -2.52 -16.53 -18.88
CA ILE A 111 -2.45 -17.95 -18.54
C ILE A 111 -3.86 -18.43 -18.13
N PRO A 112 -4.43 -19.48 -18.76
CA PRO A 112 -5.74 -20.00 -18.38
C PRO A 112 -5.71 -20.62 -16.98
N SER A 113 -6.72 -20.34 -16.15
CA SER A 113 -6.84 -20.93 -14.82
C SER A 113 -7.12 -22.44 -14.87
N GLU A 114 -7.70 -22.92 -15.98
CA GLU A 114 -7.98 -24.33 -16.25
C GLU A 114 -6.73 -25.20 -16.27
N LEU A 115 -5.54 -24.62 -16.53
CA LEU A 115 -4.28 -25.36 -16.40
C LEU A 115 -4.04 -25.86 -14.97
N GLY A 116 -4.66 -25.25 -13.96
CA GLY A 116 -4.65 -25.74 -12.57
C GLY A 116 -5.35 -27.09 -12.36
N ASN A 117 -6.07 -27.62 -13.36
CA ASN A 117 -6.72 -28.93 -13.30
C ASN A 117 -5.77 -30.10 -13.62
N LEU A 118 -4.54 -29.82 -14.09
CA LEU A 118 -3.59 -30.82 -14.55
C LEU A 118 -2.84 -31.47 -13.38
N ALA A 119 -3.55 -32.27 -12.57
CA ALA A 119 -3.05 -32.80 -11.30
C ALA A 119 -1.76 -33.66 -11.39
N HIS A 120 -1.45 -34.19 -12.58
CA HIS A 120 -0.25 -34.99 -12.85
C HIS A 120 0.93 -34.16 -13.42
N LEU A 121 0.75 -32.86 -13.65
CA LEU A 121 1.75 -32.03 -14.29
C LEU A 121 3.00 -31.89 -13.41
N THR A 122 4.15 -32.26 -13.98
CA THR A 122 5.46 -32.16 -13.32
C THR A 122 6.31 -31.06 -13.93
N GLN A 123 6.10 -30.72 -15.21
CA GLN A 123 6.83 -29.65 -15.88
C GLN A 123 5.88 -28.74 -16.66
N LEU A 124 5.92 -27.46 -16.33
CA LEU A 124 5.23 -26.40 -17.04
C LEU A 124 6.23 -25.33 -17.46
N ASN A 125 6.49 -25.25 -18.76
CA ASN A 125 7.37 -24.25 -19.33
C ASN A 125 6.64 -23.40 -20.36
N MET A 126 6.46 -22.11 -20.05
CA MET A 126 5.81 -21.13 -20.92
C MET A 126 6.68 -19.88 -21.09
N SER A 127 8.00 -20.00 -20.82
CA SER A 127 8.93 -18.87 -20.91
C SER A 127 9.07 -18.36 -22.35
N SER A 128 9.61 -17.16 -22.54
CA SER A 128 9.90 -16.60 -23.87
C SER A 128 8.67 -16.57 -24.78
N ASN A 129 7.62 -15.90 -24.32
CA ASN A 129 6.38 -15.63 -25.05
C ASN A 129 5.96 -14.17 -24.79
N SER A 130 4.74 -13.80 -25.18
CA SER A 130 4.13 -12.49 -24.90
C SER A 130 2.89 -12.61 -24.02
N LEU A 131 2.88 -13.59 -23.09
CA LEU A 131 1.79 -13.75 -22.12
C LEU A 131 1.73 -12.54 -21.18
N ALA A 132 0.54 -12.15 -20.77
CA ALA A 132 0.26 -10.94 -19.99
C ALA A 132 -0.71 -11.22 -18.84
N GLY A 133 -0.82 -10.26 -17.92
CA GLY A 133 -1.70 -10.36 -16.75
C GLY A 133 -1.10 -11.17 -15.59
N PRO A 134 -1.90 -11.42 -14.53
CA PRO A 134 -1.43 -12.10 -13.33
C PRO A 134 -1.31 -13.62 -13.52
N ILE A 135 -0.55 -14.25 -12.63
CA ILE A 135 -0.54 -15.71 -12.50
C ILE A 135 -1.85 -16.18 -11.85
N PRO A 136 -2.61 -17.11 -12.46
CA PRO A 136 -3.81 -17.67 -11.86
C PRO A 136 -3.48 -18.39 -10.54
N PRO A 137 -4.22 -18.12 -9.44
CA PRO A 137 -4.06 -18.84 -8.18
C PRO A 137 -4.23 -20.36 -8.32
N GLU A 138 -5.00 -20.82 -9.30
CA GLU A 138 -5.30 -22.23 -9.57
C GLU A 138 -4.04 -23.04 -9.92
N LEU A 139 -2.95 -22.41 -10.40
CA LEU A 139 -1.67 -23.11 -10.59
C LEU A 139 -1.10 -23.67 -9.28
N GLY A 140 -1.53 -23.17 -8.12
CA GLY A 140 -1.19 -23.74 -6.82
C GLY A 140 -1.74 -25.16 -6.60
N ASN A 141 -2.74 -25.60 -7.37
CA ASN A 141 -3.31 -26.95 -7.28
C ASN A 141 -2.37 -28.03 -7.87
N LEU A 142 -1.33 -27.64 -8.59
CA LEU A 142 -0.40 -28.54 -9.29
C LEU A 142 0.63 -29.15 -8.32
N THR A 143 0.18 -29.84 -7.28
CA THR A 143 1.04 -30.32 -6.17
C THR A 143 2.20 -31.25 -6.55
N GLN A 144 2.16 -31.84 -7.76
CA GLN A 144 3.24 -32.66 -8.33
C GLN A 144 4.27 -31.86 -9.16
N LEU A 145 4.04 -30.55 -9.34
CA LEU A 145 4.87 -29.71 -10.19
C LEU A 145 6.29 -29.60 -9.62
N GLN A 146 7.27 -29.88 -10.48
CA GLN A 146 8.68 -29.85 -10.17
C GLN A 146 9.37 -28.68 -10.87
N GLU A 147 8.87 -28.27 -12.03
CA GLU A 147 9.41 -27.17 -12.81
C GLU A 147 8.31 -26.21 -13.25
N LEU A 148 8.48 -24.93 -12.91
CA LEU A 148 7.66 -23.83 -13.41
C LEU A 148 8.56 -22.73 -14.00
N ARG A 149 8.50 -22.56 -15.32
CA ARG A 149 9.26 -21.53 -16.04
C ARG A 149 8.31 -20.56 -16.75
N LEU A 150 8.43 -19.28 -16.38
CA LEU A 150 7.54 -18.19 -16.77
C LEU A 150 8.31 -16.95 -17.24
N GLN A 151 9.64 -16.95 -17.14
CA GLN A 151 10.49 -15.80 -17.47
C GLN A 151 10.34 -15.35 -18.93
N SER A 152 10.72 -14.11 -19.21
CA SER A 152 10.65 -13.53 -20.57
C SER A 152 9.23 -13.52 -21.15
N ASN A 153 8.25 -13.10 -20.34
CA ASN A 153 6.90 -12.73 -20.77
C ASN A 153 6.59 -11.27 -20.36
N THR A 154 5.33 -10.85 -20.51
CA THR A 154 4.80 -9.56 -20.04
C THR A 154 3.85 -9.72 -18.84
N LEU A 155 4.03 -10.80 -18.07
CA LEU A 155 3.22 -11.11 -16.89
C LEU A 155 3.43 -10.06 -15.79
N THR A 156 2.38 -9.77 -15.02
CA THR A 156 2.33 -8.66 -14.06
C THR A 156 1.80 -9.08 -12.69
N GLY A 157 2.19 -8.36 -11.64
CA GLY A 157 1.66 -8.54 -10.29
C GLY A 157 2.48 -9.48 -9.41
N ALA A 158 1.96 -9.78 -8.22
CA ALA A 158 2.64 -10.68 -7.29
C ALA A 158 2.36 -12.15 -7.60
N LEU A 159 3.32 -13.02 -7.31
CA LEU A 159 3.07 -14.46 -7.30
C LEU A 159 1.97 -14.80 -6.28
N PRO A 160 0.96 -15.61 -6.65
CA PRO A 160 -0.14 -15.93 -5.76
C PRO A 160 0.34 -16.83 -4.62
N ARG A 161 -0.19 -16.59 -3.41
CA ARG A 161 0.15 -17.38 -2.21
C ARG A 161 -0.16 -18.87 -2.34
N SER A 162 -1.09 -19.24 -3.21
CA SER A 162 -1.40 -20.65 -3.50
C SER A 162 -0.20 -21.43 -4.04
N LEU A 163 0.80 -20.77 -4.65
CA LEU A 163 2.03 -21.45 -5.09
C LEU A 163 2.81 -22.06 -3.92
N MET A 164 2.63 -21.59 -2.68
CA MET A 164 3.26 -22.21 -1.50
C MET A 164 2.82 -23.67 -1.26
N GLN A 165 1.74 -24.11 -1.91
CA GLN A 165 1.27 -25.51 -1.89
C GLN A 165 2.12 -26.44 -2.79
N LEU A 166 2.98 -25.88 -3.65
CA LEU A 166 3.85 -26.63 -4.55
C LEU A 166 5.08 -27.16 -3.81
N HIS A 167 4.88 -28.16 -2.97
CA HIS A 167 5.94 -28.74 -2.14
C HIS A 167 6.99 -29.56 -2.92
N SER A 168 6.66 -29.97 -4.14
CA SER A 168 7.54 -30.74 -5.03
C SER A 168 8.41 -29.86 -5.93
N LEU A 169 8.24 -28.53 -5.88
CA LEU A 169 8.85 -27.60 -6.82
C LEU A 169 10.36 -27.52 -6.61
N ARG A 170 11.10 -27.70 -7.71
CA ARG A 170 12.56 -27.69 -7.76
C ARG A 170 13.12 -26.49 -8.50
N THR A 171 12.40 -26.06 -9.54
CA THR A 171 12.76 -24.92 -10.38
C THR A 171 11.59 -23.96 -10.48
N LEU A 172 11.83 -22.68 -10.18
CA LEU A 172 10.88 -21.59 -10.34
C LEU A 172 11.57 -20.37 -10.96
N HIS A 173 11.33 -20.14 -12.25
CA HIS A 173 11.88 -19.00 -12.97
C HIS A 173 10.76 -18.06 -13.41
N PHE A 174 10.79 -16.82 -12.94
CA PHE A 174 9.77 -15.80 -13.20
C PHE A 174 10.37 -14.40 -13.42
N GLY A 175 11.70 -14.30 -13.59
CA GLY A 175 12.43 -13.07 -13.83
C GLY A 175 12.19 -12.42 -15.20
N GLY A 176 12.75 -11.22 -15.39
CA GLY A 176 12.71 -10.51 -16.67
C GLY A 176 11.35 -9.92 -17.07
N GLN A 177 10.44 -9.73 -16.11
CA GLN A 177 9.07 -9.23 -16.32
C GLN A 177 8.54 -8.48 -15.10
N GLN A 178 7.27 -8.05 -15.11
CA GLN A 178 6.65 -7.30 -14.00
C GLN A 178 6.04 -8.21 -12.91
N LEU A 179 6.47 -9.48 -12.87
CA LEU A 179 6.18 -10.37 -11.76
C LEU A 179 7.15 -10.15 -10.62
N CYS A 180 6.67 -10.38 -9.40
CA CYS A 180 7.52 -10.34 -8.23
C CYS A 180 7.04 -11.30 -7.14
N ALA A 181 7.98 -11.79 -6.33
CA ALA A 181 7.65 -12.60 -5.16
C ALA A 181 7.18 -11.71 -4.00
N PRO A 182 6.06 -12.06 -3.31
CA PRO A 182 5.64 -11.40 -2.07
C PRO A 182 6.75 -11.29 -1.02
N ARG A 183 6.73 -10.21 -0.22
CA ARG A 183 7.76 -9.92 0.79
C ARG A 183 7.55 -10.63 2.12
N ASP A 184 6.37 -11.18 2.36
CA ASP A 184 6.06 -11.80 3.65
C ASP A 184 7.00 -12.97 3.99
N ASN A 185 7.26 -13.16 5.28
CA ASN A 185 8.27 -14.08 5.76
C ASN A 185 7.94 -15.54 5.41
N GLU A 186 6.66 -15.90 5.35
CA GLU A 186 6.21 -17.24 5.00
C GLU A 186 6.53 -17.55 3.53
N PHE A 187 6.13 -16.66 2.62
CA PHE A 187 6.41 -16.81 1.20
C PHE A 187 7.91 -16.82 0.89
N GLN A 188 8.67 -15.93 1.53
CA GLN A 188 10.13 -15.88 1.36
C GLN A 188 10.82 -17.13 1.91
N THR A 189 10.28 -17.74 2.97
CA THR A 189 10.80 -19.02 3.49
C THR A 189 10.53 -20.15 2.52
N TRP A 190 9.31 -20.24 1.97
CA TRP A 190 8.98 -21.20 0.92
C TRP A 190 9.87 -21.00 -0.33
N LEU A 191 10.03 -19.76 -0.79
CA LEU A 191 10.84 -19.45 -1.97
C LEU A 191 12.30 -19.90 -1.83
N ARG A 192 12.91 -19.70 -0.65
CA ARG A 192 14.28 -20.16 -0.35
C ARG A 192 14.42 -21.68 -0.23
N SER A 193 13.30 -22.40 -0.07
CA SER A 193 13.32 -23.87 -0.01
C SER A 193 13.46 -24.51 -1.40
N ILE A 194 13.16 -23.77 -2.46
CA ILE A 194 13.26 -24.23 -3.84
C ILE A 194 14.74 -24.14 -4.28
N PRO A 195 15.35 -25.24 -4.76
CA PRO A 195 16.76 -25.29 -5.17
C PRO A 195 17.18 -24.28 -6.25
N ASP A 196 16.33 -24.05 -7.24
CA ASP A 196 16.64 -23.22 -8.40
C ASP A 196 15.54 -22.17 -8.59
N VAL A 197 15.82 -20.93 -8.18
CA VAL A 197 14.88 -19.81 -8.28
C VAL A 197 15.53 -18.63 -8.96
N ASP A 198 14.84 -18.08 -9.94
CA ASP A 198 15.23 -16.83 -10.60
C ASP A 198 14.02 -15.89 -10.73
N GLY A 199 14.11 -14.73 -10.07
CA GLY A 199 13.10 -13.69 -10.15
C GLY A 199 13.19 -12.67 -9.01
N PRO A 200 12.64 -11.46 -9.20
CA PRO A 200 12.74 -10.39 -8.21
C PRO A 200 11.72 -10.57 -7.07
N THR A 201 12.06 -10.07 -5.89
CA THR A 201 11.06 -9.83 -4.82
C THR A 201 10.36 -8.49 -5.08
N CYS A 202 9.09 -8.35 -4.70
CA CYS A 202 8.31 -7.15 -4.95
C CYS A 202 9.01 -5.90 -4.41
N ALA A 203 8.88 -4.77 -5.12
CA ALA A 203 9.27 -3.48 -4.56
C ALA A 203 8.37 -3.17 -3.36
N GLY A 204 8.94 -2.64 -2.28
CA GLY A 204 8.18 -2.32 -1.09
C GLY A 204 7.26 -1.14 -1.36
N ILE A 205 6.16 -1.07 -0.61
CA ILE A 205 5.37 0.15 -0.52
C ILE A 205 6.16 1.24 0.20
N GLN A 206 6.02 2.50 -0.22
CA GLN A 206 6.65 3.65 0.43
C GLN A 206 5.75 4.89 0.41
N PHE A 207 5.72 5.62 1.52
CA PHE A 207 5.17 6.97 1.57
C PHE A 207 6.15 7.98 0.97
N ALA A 208 5.62 8.92 0.19
CA ALA A 208 6.39 10.07 -0.26
C ALA A 208 6.21 11.22 0.74
N GLY A 209 7.22 11.47 1.58
CA GLY A 209 7.28 12.63 2.46
C GLY A 209 6.87 12.36 3.90
N THR A 210 6.34 13.38 4.57
CA THR A 210 5.98 13.36 6.00
C THR A 210 4.59 13.97 6.22
N ILE A 211 3.99 13.69 7.39
CA ILE A 211 2.78 14.36 7.85
C ILE A 211 3.20 15.39 8.91
N ALA A 212 2.72 16.62 8.81
CA ALA A 212 2.94 17.63 9.84
C ALA A 212 2.06 17.35 11.06
N ASP A 213 2.53 17.72 12.25
CA ASP A 213 1.71 17.68 13.46
C ASP A 213 0.43 18.51 13.31
N GLN A 214 -0.67 18.01 13.86
CA GLN A 214 -2.00 18.56 13.71
C GLN A 214 -2.54 19.07 15.06
N SER A 215 -3.10 20.27 15.05
CA SER A 215 -3.76 20.86 16.22
C SER A 215 -5.20 21.24 15.87
N PHE A 216 -6.17 20.66 16.58
CA PHE A 216 -7.59 20.88 16.33
C PHE A 216 -8.27 21.59 17.51
N PRO A 217 -9.04 22.66 17.28
CA PRO A 217 -9.83 23.28 18.33
C PRO A 217 -11.02 22.39 18.73
N ARG A 218 -11.25 22.24 20.03
CA ARG A 218 -12.41 21.57 20.60
C ARG A 218 -13.70 22.25 20.15
N ALA A 219 -14.73 21.45 19.93
CA ALA A 219 -16.09 21.85 19.55
C ALA A 219 -16.21 22.59 18.21
N GLN A 220 -15.18 22.52 17.36
CA GLN A 220 -15.21 23.04 16.01
C GLN A 220 -15.12 21.90 14.99
N GLN A 221 -16.00 21.93 13.99
CA GLN A 221 -15.93 21.00 12.87
C GLN A 221 -14.63 21.23 12.10
N ILE A 222 -13.81 20.19 11.99
CA ILE A 222 -12.59 20.25 11.19
C ILE A 222 -12.91 19.97 9.73
N ALA A 223 -12.21 20.67 8.83
CA ALA A 223 -12.21 20.30 7.42
C ALA A 223 -11.55 18.91 7.27
N PRO A 224 -12.04 18.04 6.36
CA PRO A 224 -11.43 16.73 6.16
C PRO A 224 -9.95 16.84 5.80
N LEU A 225 -9.08 16.30 6.65
CA LEU A 225 -7.65 16.24 6.42
C LEU A 225 -7.32 14.96 5.65
N VAL A 226 -6.90 15.08 4.40
CA VAL A 226 -6.47 13.94 3.57
C VAL A 226 -5.02 13.59 3.88
N LEU A 227 -4.77 12.37 4.32
CA LEU A 227 -3.43 11.84 4.57
C LEU A 227 -2.78 11.37 3.26
N PRO A 228 -1.43 11.38 3.18
CA PRO A 228 -0.70 10.96 1.99
C PRO A 228 -1.06 9.55 1.52
N GLU A 229 -0.98 9.35 0.21
CA GLU A 229 -1.06 8.04 -0.44
C GLU A 229 0.33 7.42 -0.48
N ALA A 230 0.42 6.13 -0.17
CA ALA A 230 1.65 5.37 -0.36
C ALA A 230 1.74 4.89 -1.81
N ALA A 231 2.94 4.92 -2.38
CA ALA A 231 3.23 4.51 -3.74
C ALA A 231 4.01 3.19 -3.77
N GLY A 232 3.94 2.50 -4.91
CA GLY A 232 4.56 1.18 -5.08
C GLY A 232 3.78 0.08 -4.38
N GLY A 233 4.44 -1.06 -4.16
CA GLY A 233 3.81 -2.26 -3.62
C GLY A 233 2.79 -2.91 -4.56
N VAL A 234 2.03 -3.86 -4.02
CA VAL A 234 1.03 -4.65 -4.75
C VAL A 234 -0.37 -4.26 -4.30
N ALA A 235 -1.23 -3.85 -5.23
CA ALA A 235 -2.60 -3.46 -4.92
C ALA A 235 -3.48 -4.67 -4.48
N PRO A 236 -4.52 -4.46 -3.66
CA PRO A 236 -4.92 -3.21 -3.02
C PRO A 236 -4.05 -2.83 -1.81
N ILE A 237 -3.99 -1.53 -1.52
CA ILE A 237 -3.27 -0.98 -0.36
C ILE A 237 -4.28 -0.63 0.72
N ASN A 238 -4.07 -1.16 1.93
CA ASN A 238 -4.89 -0.89 3.11
C ASN A 238 -4.21 0.11 4.03
N TYR A 239 -4.98 1.04 4.59
CA TYR A 239 -4.48 2.09 5.47
C TYR A 239 -5.04 1.93 6.88
N THR A 240 -4.18 2.07 7.89
CA THR A 240 -4.56 2.03 9.30
C THR A 240 -3.94 3.19 10.05
N LEU A 241 -4.62 3.64 11.10
CA LEU A 241 -4.16 4.72 11.97
C LEU A 241 -4.31 4.29 13.43
N THR A 242 -3.23 4.41 14.20
CA THR A 242 -3.17 4.00 15.61
C THR A 242 -2.50 5.09 16.44
N PRO A 243 -2.88 5.35 17.70
CA PRO A 243 -3.93 4.70 18.49
C PRO A 243 -5.35 5.13 18.08
N THR A 244 -6.37 4.86 18.90
CA THR A 244 -7.75 5.29 18.66
C THR A 244 -7.84 6.82 18.57
N MET A 245 -8.70 7.31 17.67
CA MET A 245 -8.89 8.75 17.47
C MET A 245 -9.48 9.43 18.72
N PRO A 246 -9.17 10.72 18.97
CA PRO A 246 -9.80 11.49 20.04
C PRO A 246 -11.32 11.54 19.86
N ALA A 247 -12.06 11.66 20.97
CA ALA A 247 -13.52 11.68 20.94
C ALA A 247 -14.06 12.76 19.97
N GLY A 248 -14.98 12.35 19.09
CA GLY A 248 -15.58 13.21 18.07
C GLY A 248 -14.80 13.31 16.74
N LEU A 249 -13.59 12.74 16.66
CA LEU A 249 -12.86 12.55 15.40
C LEU A 249 -12.97 11.11 14.90
N SER A 250 -12.88 10.94 13.59
CA SER A 250 -12.91 9.65 12.91
C SER A 250 -11.89 9.61 11.78
N PHE A 251 -11.40 8.40 11.49
CA PHE A 251 -10.50 8.13 10.36
C PHE A 251 -11.19 7.19 9.39
N ASP A 252 -11.38 7.66 8.15
CA ASP A 252 -11.85 6.85 7.03
C ASP A 252 -10.64 6.31 6.25
N ALA A 253 -10.40 5.01 6.35
CA ALA A 253 -9.28 4.33 5.70
C ALA A 253 -9.38 4.32 4.16
N SER A 254 -10.59 4.34 3.61
CA SER A 254 -10.82 4.30 2.16
C SER A 254 -10.57 5.65 1.51
N ALA A 255 -11.01 6.72 2.17
CA ALA A 255 -10.79 8.09 1.72
C ALA A 255 -9.45 8.68 2.24
N ARG A 256 -8.77 7.96 3.14
CA ARG A 256 -7.56 8.40 3.86
C ARG A 256 -7.79 9.74 4.58
N THR A 257 -8.98 9.95 5.13
CA THR A 257 -9.34 11.25 5.71
C THR A 257 -9.58 11.19 7.22
N ILE A 258 -9.09 12.20 7.93
CA ILE A 258 -9.47 12.50 9.31
C ILE A 258 -10.52 13.61 9.29
N SER A 259 -11.67 13.39 9.93
CA SER A 259 -12.74 14.39 10.00
C SER A 259 -13.59 14.24 11.26
N GLY A 260 -14.35 15.28 11.60
CA GLY A 260 -15.28 15.28 12.73
C GLY A 260 -15.30 16.60 13.50
N THR A 261 -15.83 16.56 14.71
CA THR A 261 -15.83 17.67 15.67
C THR A 261 -15.28 17.15 16.99
N PRO A 262 -14.04 17.50 17.39
CA PRO A 262 -13.46 17.02 18.64
C PRO A 262 -14.27 17.46 19.86
N THR A 263 -14.55 16.54 20.79
CA THR A 263 -15.36 16.85 21.97
C THR A 263 -14.55 16.97 23.26
N GLU A 264 -13.32 16.46 23.29
CA GLU A 264 -12.45 16.42 24.47
C GLU A 264 -11.06 16.97 24.16
N VAL A 265 -10.48 17.68 25.13
CA VAL A 265 -9.12 18.24 25.04
C VAL A 265 -8.12 17.14 25.36
N THR A 266 -7.03 17.05 24.59
CA THR A 266 -5.92 16.15 24.91
C THR A 266 -5.00 16.79 25.95
N ALA A 267 -4.50 16.01 26.90
CA ALA A 267 -3.58 16.53 27.93
C ALA A 267 -2.22 17.00 27.36
N ALA A 268 -1.79 16.41 26.24
CA ALA A 268 -0.58 16.74 25.49
C ALA A 268 -0.74 16.24 24.04
N PRO A 269 0.11 16.67 23.08
CA PRO A 269 0.14 16.08 21.75
C PRO A 269 0.31 14.56 21.80
N VAL A 270 -0.60 13.82 21.17
CA VAL A 270 -0.61 12.36 21.15
C VAL A 270 0.02 11.87 19.84
N PRO A 271 1.03 10.98 19.88
CA PRO A 271 1.65 10.45 18.67
C PRO A 271 0.74 9.42 18.00
N TYR A 272 0.57 9.56 16.69
CA TYR A 272 -0.14 8.63 15.83
C TYR A 272 0.81 8.01 14.80
N THR A 273 0.61 6.73 14.52
CA THR A 273 1.28 5.98 13.46
C THR A 273 0.26 5.62 12.38
N TYR A 274 0.50 6.14 11.19
CA TYR A 274 -0.26 5.89 9.98
C TYR A 274 0.48 4.86 9.13
N VAL A 275 -0.14 3.69 8.91
CA VAL A 275 0.50 2.54 8.24
C VAL A 275 -0.24 2.23 6.95
N ALA A 276 0.51 2.12 5.85
CA ALA A 276 0.04 1.52 4.60
C ALA A 276 0.53 0.08 4.52
N THR A 277 -0.35 -0.86 4.18
CA THR A 277 -0.03 -2.28 3.97
C THR A 277 -0.52 -2.70 2.60
N ASP A 278 0.37 -3.20 1.75
CA ASP A 278 0.02 -3.69 0.43
C ASP A 278 -0.48 -5.16 0.47
N ALA A 279 -0.99 -5.67 -0.64
CA ALA A 279 -1.49 -7.04 -0.74
C ALA A 279 -0.41 -8.12 -0.57
N SER A 280 0.87 -7.76 -0.75
CA SER A 280 2.01 -8.64 -0.51
C SER A 280 2.45 -8.69 0.96
N GLY A 281 1.83 -7.88 1.82
CA GLY A 281 2.19 -7.72 3.23
C GLY A 281 3.35 -6.75 3.47
N SER A 282 3.81 -6.01 2.45
CA SER A 282 4.77 -4.92 2.64
C SER A 282 4.10 -3.77 3.37
N THR A 283 4.76 -3.23 4.38
CA THR A 283 4.26 -2.08 5.15
C THR A 283 5.22 -0.90 5.07
N ASP A 284 4.68 0.31 5.07
CA ASP A 284 5.41 1.53 5.39
C ASP A 284 4.57 2.40 6.33
N SER A 285 5.20 3.29 7.09
CA SER A 285 4.53 4.07 8.11
C SER A 285 5.06 5.49 8.25
N LEU A 286 4.14 6.43 8.48
CA LEU A 286 4.46 7.81 8.90
C LEU A 286 3.99 8.04 10.33
N GLN A 287 4.69 8.93 11.03
CA GLN A 287 4.34 9.36 12.39
C GLN A 287 4.11 10.87 12.43
N PHE A 288 3.12 11.28 13.21
CA PHE A 288 2.79 12.69 13.50
C PHE A 288 2.00 12.78 14.80
N ASN A 289 1.93 13.96 15.40
CA ASN A 289 1.17 14.19 16.62
C ASN A 289 -0.18 14.84 16.32
N ILE A 290 -1.21 14.47 17.08
CA ILE A 290 -2.50 15.16 17.12
C ILE A 290 -2.72 15.75 18.51
N GLU A 291 -3.04 17.03 18.57
CA GLU A 291 -3.44 17.74 19.78
C GLU A 291 -4.85 18.33 19.59
N VAL A 292 -5.75 18.08 20.54
CA VAL A 292 -7.02 18.80 20.64
C VAL A 292 -6.91 19.82 21.75
N PHE A 293 -7.02 21.10 21.42
CA PHE A 293 -6.91 22.21 22.38
C PHE A 293 -8.26 22.87 22.61
N SER A 294 -8.47 23.48 23.78
CA SER A 294 -9.64 24.32 23.99
C SER A 294 -9.37 25.71 23.41
N PRO A 295 -10.16 26.22 22.44
CA PRO A 295 -10.06 27.61 22.06
C PRO A 295 -10.42 28.47 23.29
N VAL A 296 -9.60 29.49 23.57
CA VAL A 296 -9.91 30.46 24.63
C VAL A 296 -11.10 31.28 24.16
N ALA A 297 -12.27 31.03 24.74
CA ALA A 297 -13.43 31.90 24.58
C ALA A 297 -13.19 33.15 25.44
N VAL A 298 -12.89 34.28 24.80
CA VAL A 298 -12.93 35.58 25.45
C VAL A 298 -14.38 36.03 25.45
N GLU A 299 -15.14 35.62 26.47
CA GLU A 299 -16.35 36.36 26.83
C GLU A 299 -15.88 37.64 27.54
N ASP A 300 -16.31 38.80 27.04
CA ASP A 300 -16.16 40.09 27.73
C ASP A 300 -16.91 39.97 29.07
N GLU A 301 -16.24 39.49 30.11
CA GLU A 301 -16.74 39.61 31.48
C GLU A 301 -16.76 41.11 31.80
N THR A 302 -17.97 41.66 31.90
CA THR A 302 -18.21 43.05 32.29
C THR A 302 -17.49 43.36 33.60
N VAL A 303 -16.62 44.36 33.55
CA VAL A 303 -15.80 44.85 34.67
C VAL A 303 -16.69 45.17 35.88
N PRO A 304 -16.46 44.59 37.06
CA PRO A 304 -16.94 45.18 38.31
C PRO A 304 -16.25 46.55 38.46
N GLU A 305 -17.01 47.62 38.72
CA GLU A 305 -16.55 49.03 38.78
C GLU A 305 -15.32 49.31 39.68
N SER A 306 -14.83 48.32 40.44
CA SER A 306 -13.73 48.43 41.40
C SER A 306 -12.32 48.23 40.83
N PHE A 307 -12.15 47.93 39.54
CA PHE A 307 -10.83 47.76 38.92
C PHE A 307 -10.72 48.58 37.62
N ALA A 308 -10.33 49.84 37.74
CA ALA A 308 -10.02 50.70 36.59
C ALA A 308 -8.51 50.68 36.31
N VAL A 309 -8.14 50.45 35.05
CA VAL A 309 -6.77 50.61 34.55
C VAL A 309 -6.68 52.00 33.94
N HIS A 310 -5.71 52.80 34.39
CA HIS A 310 -5.59 54.21 33.98
C HIS A 310 -4.43 54.40 32.99
N GLY A 311 -4.69 55.13 31.89
CA GLY A 311 -3.65 55.63 30.97
C GLY A 311 -3.72 55.13 29.52
N ASN A 312 -2.88 55.71 28.66
CA ASN A 312 -2.70 55.28 27.27
C ASN A 312 -1.80 54.03 27.19
N TYR A 313 -2.30 53.01 26.50
CA TYR A 313 -1.76 51.66 26.37
C TYR A 313 -0.25 51.62 26.13
N PRO A 314 0.55 51.24 27.13
CA PRO A 314 2.00 51.25 26.98
C PRO A 314 2.45 50.02 26.20
N ASN A 315 3.36 50.25 25.25
CA ASN A 315 3.91 49.21 24.38
C ASN A 315 4.73 48.18 25.20
N PRO A 316 4.41 46.87 25.16
CA PRO A 316 5.11 45.79 25.89
C PRO A 316 6.60 45.70 25.60
N PHE A 317 7.03 46.22 24.44
CA PHE A 317 8.35 46.02 23.85
C PHE A 317 9.37 47.08 24.30
N ARG A 318 9.03 47.96 25.25
CA ARG A 318 10.00 48.84 25.91
C ARG A 318 10.53 48.17 27.18
N GLN A 319 11.83 48.36 27.45
CA GLN A 319 12.56 47.72 28.57
C GLN A 319 12.01 48.06 29.98
N SER A 320 11.08 49.01 30.08
CA SER A 320 10.37 49.39 31.30
C SER A 320 8.94 49.86 30.97
N THR A 321 8.02 48.91 30.83
CA THR A 321 6.60 49.22 30.64
C THR A 321 5.86 49.12 31.96
N ARG A 322 5.23 50.21 32.38
CA ARG A 322 4.53 50.33 33.66
C ARG A 322 3.02 50.17 33.43
N ILE A 323 2.43 49.15 34.04
CA ILE A 323 0.97 48.99 34.07
C ILE A 323 0.47 49.62 35.35
N VAL A 324 -0.47 50.57 35.26
CA VAL A 324 -1.05 51.27 36.42
C VAL A 324 -2.50 50.85 36.61
N PHE A 325 -2.86 50.45 37.82
CA PHE A 325 -4.18 49.91 38.17
C PHE A 325 -4.55 50.22 39.63
N ASP A 326 -5.84 50.25 39.92
CA ASP A 326 -6.32 50.41 41.29
C ASP A 326 -6.51 49.05 41.99
N LEU A 327 -6.06 48.95 43.25
CA LEU A 327 -6.28 47.78 44.10
C LEU A 327 -7.22 48.13 45.26
N PRO A 328 -8.42 47.53 45.32
CA PRO A 328 -9.39 47.80 46.38
C PRO A 328 -9.00 47.17 47.73
N TRP A 329 -8.13 46.15 47.74
CA TRP A 329 -7.62 45.48 48.93
C TRP A 329 -6.17 45.00 48.70
N PRO A 330 -5.38 44.73 49.77
CA PRO A 330 -4.06 44.14 49.60
C PRO A 330 -4.20 42.78 48.90
N ALA A 331 -3.37 42.53 47.90
CA ALA A 331 -3.44 41.32 47.08
C ALA A 331 -2.07 40.94 46.52
N ARG A 332 -1.89 39.65 46.31
CA ARG A 332 -0.79 39.13 45.51
C ARG A 332 -1.18 39.19 44.04
N VAL A 333 -0.52 40.07 43.28
CA VAL A 333 -0.86 40.35 41.88
C VAL A 333 0.13 39.68 40.95
N THR A 334 -0.39 38.95 39.97
CA THR A 334 0.38 38.36 38.87
C THR A 334 -0.06 38.99 37.55
N VAL A 335 0.89 39.33 36.68
CA VAL A 335 0.61 39.76 35.31
C VAL A 335 1.01 38.65 34.35
N GLU A 336 0.04 38.16 33.58
CA GLU A 336 0.27 37.20 32.51
C GLU A 336 0.14 37.91 31.16
N VAL A 337 1.10 37.64 30.27
CA VAL A 337 1.06 38.07 28.87
C VAL A 337 0.76 36.85 28.02
N ILE A 338 -0.29 36.95 27.21
CA ILE A 338 -0.82 35.87 26.40
C ILE A 338 -0.81 36.34 24.94
N ASP A 339 -0.48 35.47 23.99
CA ASP A 339 -0.65 35.79 22.57
C ASP A 339 -2.11 35.64 22.13
N VAL A 340 -2.42 36.06 20.90
CA VAL A 340 -3.78 35.93 20.32
C VAL A 340 -4.25 34.49 20.13
N THR A 341 -3.37 33.50 20.30
CA THR A 341 -3.74 32.07 20.26
C THR A 341 -4.08 31.51 21.65
N GLY A 342 -3.96 32.33 22.70
CA GLY A 342 -4.22 31.93 24.08
C GLY A 342 -3.00 31.32 24.78
N ARG A 343 -1.82 31.31 24.15
CA ARG A 343 -0.59 30.78 24.76
C ARG A 343 0.04 31.82 25.67
N ARG A 344 0.37 31.43 26.89
CA ARG A 344 1.12 32.26 27.85
C ARG A 344 2.56 32.44 27.35
N VAL A 345 2.92 33.68 27.05
CA VAL A 345 4.22 34.04 26.45
C VAL A 345 5.19 34.57 27.50
N LEU A 346 4.66 35.28 28.50
CA LEU A 346 5.44 35.82 29.61
C LEU A 346 4.59 35.81 30.88
N ALA A 347 5.23 35.59 32.02
CA ALA A 347 4.63 35.92 33.31
C ALA A 347 5.63 36.68 34.16
N ILE A 348 5.15 37.78 34.73
CA ILE A 348 5.91 38.53 35.73
C ILE A 348 5.79 37.77 37.05
N PRO A 349 6.87 37.67 37.85
CA PRO A 349 6.78 37.16 39.20
C PRO A 349 5.66 37.86 39.99
N PRO A 350 4.88 37.11 40.79
CA PRO A 350 3.81 37.70 41.58
C PRO A 350 4.37 38.65 42.64
N GLU A 351 3.77 39.84 42.76
CA GLU A 351 4.16 40.86 43.72
C GLU A 351 3.03 41.10 44.73
N ASP A 352 3.40 41.21 46.01
CA ASP A 352 2.44 41.49 47.09
C ASP A 352 2.26 43.00 47.21
N LEU A 353 1.08 43.49 46.82
CA LEU A 353 0.76 44.91 46.79
C LEU A 353 -0.28 45.27 47.85
N THR A 354 -0.14 46.46 48.42
CA THR A 354 -1.14 47.02 49.36
C THR A 354 -2.34 47.57 48.60
N ALA A 355 -3.48 47.68 49.28
CA ALA A 355 -4.63 48.43 48.74
C ALA A 355 -4.22 49.87 48.44
N GLY A 356 -4.65 50.41 47.30
CA GLY A 356 -4.28 51.76 46.91
C GLY A 356 -4.70 52.11 45.49
N TRP A 357 -4.76 53.41 45.25
CA TRP A 357 -4.99 53.99 43.93
C TRP A 357 -3.65 54.09 43.18
N GLU A 358 -3.67 53.92 41.86
CA GLU A 358 -2.49 53.99 40.98
C GLU A 358 -1.32 53.07 41.42
N GLN A 359 -1.62 51.83 41.79
CA GLN A 359 -0.59 50.80 41.94
C GLN A 359 0.04 50.51 40.58
N ASP A 360 1.31 50.11 40.57
CA ASP A 360 2.00 49.83 39.33
C ASP A 360 2.89 48.60 39.39
N ILE A 361 3.00 47.91 38.26
CA ILE A 361 3.95 46.82 38.06
C ILE A 361 4.78 47.12 36.82
N GLU A 362 6.10 46.99 36.96
CA GLU A 362 7.06 47.15 35.87
C GLU A 362 7.30 45.82 35.14
N LEU A 363 6.96 45.79 33.86
CA LEU A 363 7.32 44.71 32.95
C LEU A 363 8.80 44.77 32.61
N ARG A 364 9.58 43.85 33.19
CA ARG A 364 10.97 43.59 32.82
C ARG A 364 11.06 42.39 31.89
N GLY A 365 10.43 42.49 30.72
CA GLY A 365 10.44 41.44 29.70
C GLY A 365 11.59 41.60 28.71
N GLY A 366 12.25 40.49 28.33
CA GLY A 366 13.12 40.45 27.15
C GLY A 366 12.32 40.65 25.84
N PRO A 367 12.99 40.85 24.69
CA PRO A 367 12.30 41.20 23.44
C PRO A 367 11.37 40.06 22.99
N LEU A 368 10.06 40.28 23.11
CA LEU A 368 9.05 39.44 22.48
C LEU A 368 8.93 39.81 20.98
N PRO A 369 8.64 38.84 20.09
CA PRO A 369 8.39 39.14 18.68
C PRO A 369 7.28 40.18 18.49
N SER A 370 7.35 40.98 17.43
CA SER A 370 6.26 41.92 17.09
C SER A 370 4.96 41.16 16.88
N GLY A 371 3.87 41.56 17.56
CA GLY A 371 2.60 40.85 17.49
C GLY A 371 1.55 41.44 18.41
N PHE A 372 0.33 40.91 18.31
CA PHE A 372 -0.76 41.27 19.21
C PHE A 372 -0.65 40.45 20.50
N TYR A 373 -0.68 41.14 21.64
CA TYR A 373 -0.63 40.51 22.94
C TYR A 373 -1.79 40.98 23.82
N LEU A 374 -2.10 40.14 24.78
CA LEU A 374 -3.19 40.24 25.72
C LEU A 374 -2.63 40.23 27.14
N TYR A 375 -3.10 41.14 27.98
CA TYR A 375 -2.74 41.19 29.40
C TYR A 375 -3.85 40.67 30.28
N ARG A 376 -3.45 39.92 31.29
CA ARG A 376 -4.32 39.42 32.36
C ARG A 376 -3.68 39.72 33.71
N LEU A 377 -4.32 40.56 34.51
CA LEU A 377 -3.96 40.76 35.92
C LEU A 377 -4.76 39.78 36.76
N VAL A 378 -4.07 39.03 37.62
CA VAL A 378 -4.66 38.08 38.55
C VAL A 378 -4.31 38.54 39.96
N ALA A 379 -5.29 39.07 40.69
CA ALA A 379 -5.13 39.49 42.07
C ALA A 379 -5.72 38.44 43.01
N THR A 380 -4.90 37.91 43.92
CA THR A 380 -5.33 36.92 44.92
C THR A 380 -5.25 37.52 46.32
N SER A 381 -6.34 37.44 47.09
CA SER A 381 -6.33 37.91 48.47
C SER A 381 -5.35 37.12 49.36
N PRO A 382 -4.77 37.73 50.42
CA PRO A 382 -3.86 37.07 51.34
C PRO A 382 -4.47 35.84 52.04
N GLU A 383 -5.80 35.83 52.16
CA GLU A 383 -6.58 34.74 52.74
C GLU A 383 -6.89 33.62 51.73
N GLY A 384 -6.50 33.78 50.45
CA GLY A 384 -6.59 32.75 49.40
C GLY A 384 -7.99 32.53 48.81
N HIS A 385 -9.00 33.28 49.24
CA HIS A 385 -10.41 32.97 48.94
C HIS A 385 -11.00 33.74 47.74
N SER A 386 -10.29 34.70 47.14
CA SER A 386 -10.79 35.47 46.00
C SER A 386 -9.69 35.74 44.98
N THR A 387 -9.87 35.20 43.78
CA THR A 387 -9.05 35.50 42.60
C THR A 387 -9.86 36.38 41.66
N HIS A 388 -9.46 37.64 41.52
CA HIS A 388 -10.09 38.54 40.55
C HIS A 388 -9.18 38.70 39.34
N VAL A 389 -9.81 38.65 38.16
CA VAL A 389 -9.14 38.71 36.87
C VAL A 389 -9.57 40.00 36.18
N SER A 390 -8.60 40.81 35.74
CA SER A 390 -8.92 41.98 34.90
C SER A 390 -9.35 41.54 33.50
N PRO A 391 -10.09 42.38 32.75
CA PRO A 391 -10.36 42.12 31.35
C PRO A 391 -9.05 41.98 30.56
N ILE A 392 -9.16 41.22 29.47
CA ILE A 392 -8.09 40.98 28.54
C ILE A 392 -7.85 42.25 27.71
N MET A 393 -6.66 42.86 27.85
CA MET A 393 -6.35 44.11 27.17
C MET A 393 -5.51 43.86 25.91
N ARG A 394 -6.02 44.26 24.73
CA ARG A 394 -5.34 44.11 23.43
C ARG A 394 -4.34 45.22 23.18
N ILE A 395 -3.10 44.86 22.85
CA ILE A 395 -2.08 45.82 22.38
C ILE A 395 -1.73 45.57 20.91
N ARG A 396 -1.61 46.64 20.13
CA ARG A 396 -1.20 46.63 18.72
C ARG A 396 0.30 46.85 18.55
#